data_AF-A0A233RGD4-F1
#
_entry.id   AF-A0A233RGD4-F1
#
_cell.length_a   1.000
_cell.length_b   1.000
_cell.length_c   1.000
_cell.angle_alpha   90.00
_cell.angle_beta   90.00
_cell.angle_gamma   90.00
#
_symmetry.space_group_name_H-M   'P 1'
#
loop_
_entity.id
_entity.type
_entity.pdbx_description
1 polymer ?
#
loop_
_entity_poly.entity_id
_entity_poly.type
_entity_poly.pdbx_seq_one_letter_code
_entity_poly.pdbx_strand_id
1 'polypeptide(L)'
;MRKTDKKIDNAIRVALTEACEVAQGESEGFMWLTHFVNYNAFPGSLSVVCVYDTNAHLAKADLDSMRSLIKKKLASINIDLKDIRRHVSFDTEETCKIENNGKWQERLQA
;
A
#
# COMPACT_ATOMS: atom_id res chain seq x y z
N MET A 1 -14.69 -3.55 16.85
CA MET A 1 -14.50 -2.34 16.03
C MET A 1 -15.32 -1.20 16.62
N ARG A 2 -14.65 -0.15 17.10
CA ARG A 2 -15.27 1.06 17.67
C ARG A 2 -15.74 1.99 16.55
N LYS A 3 -16.63 2.95 16.85
CA LYS A 3 -17.12 3.93 15.86
C LYS A 3 -15.97 4.74 15.23
N THR A 4 -14.91 5.01 15.98
CA THR A 4 -13.74 5.75 15.52
C THR A 4 -12.94 4.93 14.50
N ASP A 5 -12.71 3.65 14.75
CA ASP A 5 -11.99 2.74 13.84
C ASP A 5 -12.66 2.70 12.46
N LYS A 6 -14.00 2.62 12.41
CA LYS A 6 -14.77 2.66 11.16
C LYS A 6 -14.53 3.94 10.35
N LYS A 7 -14.41 5.08 11.01
CA LYS A 7 -14.15 6.35 10.33
C LYS A 7 -12.73 6.40 9.76
N ILE A 8 -11.77 5.92 10.55
CA ILE A 8 -10.35 5.86 10.13
C ILE A 8 -10.19 4.90 8.95
N ASP A 9 -10.79 3.70 9.04
CA ASP A 9 -10.82 2.71 7.94
C ASP A 9 -11.31 3.34 6.63
N ASN A 10 -12.47 4.00 6.69
CA ASN A 10 -13.06 4.62 5.53
C ASN A 10 -12.18 5.75 4.98
N ALA A 11 -11.56 6.56 5.85
CA ALA A 11 -10.64 7.60 5.43
C ALA A 11 -9.40 7.03 4.74
N ILE A 12 -8.78 5.99 5.33
CA ILE A 12 -7.62 5.29 4.75
C ILE A 12 -7.99 4.73 3.38
N ARG A 13 -9.13 4.05 3.27
CA ARG A 13 -9.62 3.50 2.00
C ARG A 13 -9.72 4.59 0.93
N VAL A 14 -10.37 5.70 1.22
CA VAL A 14 -10.51 6.81 0.27
C VAL A 14 -9.13 7.36 -0.13
N ALA A 15 -8.28 7.67 0.85
CA ALA A 15 -6.96 8.24 0.59
C ALA A 15 -6.05 7.30 -0.23
N LEU A 16 -6.13 6.00 0.04
CA LEU A 16 -5.37 4.97 -0.68
C LEU A 16 -5.96 4.67 -2.07
N THR A 17 -7.28 4.75 -2.26
CA THR A 17 -7.90 4.68 -3.59
C THR A 17 -7.37 5.81 -4.46
N GLU A 18 -7.37 7.05 -3.96
CA GLU A 18 -6.81 8.17 -4.71
C GLU A 18 -5.31 7.99 -4.99
N ALA A 19 -4.55 7.43 -4.04
CA ALA A 19 -3.14 7.11 -4.26
C ALA A 19 -2.96 6.04 -5.35
N CYS A 20 -3.84 5.04 -5.38
CA CYS A 20 -3.86 3.98 -6.38
C CYS A 20 -4.12 4.54 -7.77
N GLU A 21 -5.13 5.41 -7.92
CA GLU A 21 -5.47 6.04 -9.20
C GLU A 21 -4.31 6.88 -9.75
N VAL A 22 -3.65 7.67 -8.89
CA VAL A 22 -2.48 8.46 -9.28
C VAL A 22 -1.32 7.53 -9.65
N ALA A 23 -1.04 6.51 -8.85
CA ALA A 23 0.02 5.54 -9.12
C ALA A 23 -0.19 4.80 -10.44
N GLN A 24 -1.43 4.45 -10.80
CA GLN A 24 -1.73 3.82 -12.10
C GLN A 24 -1.43 4.74 -13.29
N GLY A 25 -1.52 6.06 -13.11
CA GLY A 25 -1.18 7.05 -14.14
C GLY A 25 0.31 7.43 -14.18
N GLU A 26 0.99 7.43 -13.04
CA GLU A 26 2.39 7.87 -12.93
C GLU A 26 3.41 6.72 -12.99
N SER A 27 3.05 5.54 -12.49
CA SER A 27 3.94 4.37 -12.40
C SER A 27 3.60 3.34 -13.47
N GLU A 28 4.46 3.21 -14.48
CA GLU A 28 4.34 2.17 -15.49
C GLU A 28 4.42 0.78 -14.86
N GLY A 29 3.43 -0.07 -15.17
CA GLY A 29 3.33 -1.42 -14.64
C GLY A 29 2.79 -1.52 -13.21
N PHE A 30 2.36 -0.43 -12.57
CA PHE A 30 1.62 -0.52 -11.31
C PHE A 30 0.21 -1.08 -11.56
N MET A 31 -0.20 -2.08 -10.76
CA MET A 31 -1.50 -2.73 -10.93
C MET A 31 -2.51 -2.32 -9.86
N TRP A 32 -2.16 -2.53 -8.59
CA TRP A 32 -3.04 -2.26 -7.45
C TRP A 32 -2.24 -2.13 -6.16
N LEU A 33 -2.87 -1.57 -5.12
CA LEU A 33 -2.34 -1.57 -3.77
C LEU A 33 -3.39 -2.08 -2.79
N THR A 34 -2.92 -2.62 -1.67
CA THR A 34 -3.77 -3.04 -0.55
C THR A 34 -3.19 -2.52 0.76
N HIS A 35 -4.00 -2.48 1.80
CA HIS A 35 -3.58 -2.07 3.12
C HIS A 35 -4.07 -3.01 4.21
N PHE A 36 -3.27 -3.10 5.26
CA PHE A 36 -3.49 -3.87 6.46
C PHE A 36 -3.31 -2.96 7.64
N VAL A 37 -4.27 -2.94 8.55
CA VAL A 37 -4.21 -2.04 9.70
C VAL A 37 -4.70 -2.76 10.93
N ASN A 38 -3.88 -2.76 11.97
CA ASN A 38 -4.28 -3.22 13.28
C ASN A 38 -4.67 -2.02 14.14
N TYR A 39 -5.98 -1.77 14.25
CA TYR A 39 -6.53 -0.64 15.01
C TYR A 39 -6.12 -0.60 16.49
N ASN A 40 -5.66 -1.71 17.08
CA ASN A 40 -5.13 -1.72 18.45
C ASN A 40 -3.74 -1.07 18.58
N ALA A 41 -2.95 -1.05 17.50
CA ALA A 41 -1.58 -0.52 17.46
C ALA A 41 -1.45 0.61 16.41
N PHE A 42 -2.56 1.24 16.06
CA PHE A 42 -2.62 2.34 15.09
C PHE A 42 -2.00 3.62 15.67
N PRO A 43 -1.29 4.45 14.86
CA PRO A 43 -1.03 4.32 13.40
C PRO A 43 0.19 3.45 13.04
N GLY A 44 0.98 3.00 14.02
CA GLY A 44 2.23 2.28 13.80
C GLY A 44 2.08 0.88 13.17
N SER A 45 0.87 0.33 13.12
CA SER A 45 0.58 -0.99 12.55
C SER A 45 0.09 -0.96 11.09
N LEU A 46 -0.12 0.22 10.51
CA LEU A 46 -0.57 0.34 9.14
C LEU A 46 0.51 -0.21 8.20
N SER A 47 0.15 -1.13 7.32
CA SER A 47 1.03 -1.67 6.28
C SER A 47 0.31 -1.57 4.95
N VAL A 48 1.02 -1.14 3.92
CA VAL A 48 0.52 -0.94 2.57
C VAL A 48 1.42 -1.74 1.65
N VAL A 49 0.83 -2.56 0.79
CA VAL A 49 1.55 -3.36 -0.20
C VAL A 49 1.12 -2.90 -1.58
N CYS A 50 2.09 -2.43 -2.36
CA CYS A 50 1.91 -1.97 -3.73
C CYS A 50 2.38 -3.05 -4.69
N VAL A 51 1.50 -3.46 -5.62
CA VAL A 51 1.75 -4.56 -6.54
C VAL A 51 1.94 -4.05 -7.96
N TYR A 52 3.04 -4.48 -8.57
CA TYR A 52 3.40 -4.22 -9.96
C TYR A 52 3.24 -5.48 -10.81
N ASP A 53 3.15 -5.32 -12.12
CA ASP A 53 2.99 -6.41 -13.07
C ASP A 53 4.27 -7.29 -13.14
N THR A 54 5.43 -6.65 -13.31
CA THR A 54 6.74 -7.33 -13.42
C THR A 54 7.81 -6.74 -12.52
N ASN A 55 8.84 -7.53 -12.22
CA ASN A 55 10.01 -7.07 -11.49
C ASN A 55 10.79 -5.98 -12.23
N ALA A 56 10.76 -5.98 -13.56
CA ALA A 56 11.38 -4.93 -14.36
C ALA A 56 10.69 -3.57 -14.19
N HIS A 57 9.35 -3.55 -14.15
CA HIS A 57 8.59 -2.33 -13.87
C HIS A 57 8.86 -1.83 -12.44
N LEU A 58 8.83 -2.73 -11.45
CA LEU A 58 9.13 -2.36 -10.07
C LEU A 58 10.55 -1.80 -9.90
N ALA A 59 11.54 -2.39 -10.57
CA ALA A 59 12.93 -1.92 -10.52
C ALA A 59 13.14 -0.55 -11.18
N LYS A 60 12.28 -0.17 -12.12
CA LYS A 60 12.28 1.16 -12.76
C LYS A 60 11.40 2.18 -12.03
N ALA A 61 10.46 1.71 -11.21
CA ALA A 61 9.50 2.56 -10.52
C ALA A 61 10.17 3.39 -9.43
N ASP A 62 9.70 4.63 -9.26
CA ASP A 62 10.19 5.52 -8.22
C ASP A 62 9.51 5.21 -6.88
N LEU A 63 10.12 4.28 -6.13
CA LEU A 63 9.59 3.80 -4.85
C LEU A 63 9.50 4.91 -3.79
N ASP A 64 10.38 5.91 -3.86
CA ASP A 64 10.38 7.03 -2.91
C ASP A 64 9.23 8.01 -3.20
N SER A 65 8.94 8.28 -4.47
CA SER A 65 7.77 9.04 -4.91
C SER A 65 6.48 8.33 -4.53
N MET A 66 6.38 7.01 -4.74
CA MET A 66 5.22 6.22 -4.31
C MET A 66 5.00 6.28 -2.79
N ARG A 67 6.07 6.12 -2.01
CA ARG A 67 6.02 6.28 -0.55
C ARG A 67 5.57 7.68 -0.16
N SER A 68 6.13 8.71 -0.80
CA SER A 68 5.79 10.10 -0.52
C SER A 68 4.34 10.43 -0.89
N LEU A 69 3.83 9.89 -2.00
CA LEU A 69 2.43 9.99 -2.42
C LEU A 69 1.50 9.41 -1.35
N ILE A 70 1.74 8.16 -0.94
CA ILE A 70 0.95 7.47 0.10
C ILE A 70 1.03 8.25 1.42
N LYS A 71 2.23 8.67 1.84
CA LYS A 71 2.43 9.48 3.04
C LYS A 71 1.63 10.77 2.98
N LYS A 72 1.64 11.47 1.85
CA LYS A 72 0.92 12.74 1.65
C LYS A 72 -0.60 12.55 1.70
N LYS A 73 -1.12 11.49 1.05
CA LYS A 73 -2.55 11.14 1.09
C LYS A 73 -3.00 10.78 2.51
N LEU A 74 -2.21 10.00 3.24
CA LEU A 74 -2.47 9.66 4.64
C LEU A 74 -2.36 10.88 5.58
N ALA A 75 -1.38 11.76 5.36
CA ALA A 75 -1.24 12.99 6.14
C ALA A 75 -2.45 13.93 5.97
N SER A 76 -3.06 13.96 4.79
CA SER A 76 -4.30 14.72 4.53
C SER A 76 -5.47 14.33 5.45
N ILE A 77 -5.51 13.07 5.86
CA ILE A 77 -6.51 12.52 6.80
C ILE A 77 -5.99 12.46 8.25
N ASN A 78 -4.98 13.26 8.59
CA ASN A 78 -4.35 13.34 9.91
C ASN A 78 -3.65 12.04 10.37
N ILE A 79 -3.17 11.23 9.43
CA ILE A 79 -2.36 10.04 9.72
C ILE A 79 -0.90 10.36 9.40
N ASP A 80 -0.14 10.71 10.45
CA ASP A 80 1.30 10.92 10.32
C ASP A 80 2.05 9.60 10.56
N LEU A 81 2.68 9.09 9.50
CA LEU A 81 3.58 7.95 9.56
C LEU A 81 5.02 8.45 9.62
N LYS A 82 5.65 8.30 10.80
CA LYS A 82 7.05 8.68 11.01
C LYS A 82 7.98 8.02 10.00
N ASP A 83 7.84 6.72 9.79
CA ASP A 83 8.70 5.93 8.90
C ASP A 83 7.89 5.19 7.83
N ILE A 84 7.51 5.92 6.78
CA ILE A 84 6.72 5.36 5.67
C ILE A 84 7.39 4.14 5.01
N ARG A 85 8.72 4.01 5.09
CA ARG A 85 9.45 2.89 4.47
C ARG A 85 9.16 1.56 5.15
N ARG A 86 8.82 1.58 6.45
CA ARG A 86 8.40 0.38 7.19
C ARG A 86 6.92 0.05 7.01
N HIS A 87 6.13 1.03 6.56
CA HIS A 87 4.71 0.87 6.31
C HIS A 87 4.42 0.50 4.85
N VAL A 88 5.23 0.93 3.88
CA VAL A 88 4.99 0.68 2.45
C VAL A 88 5.99 -0.32 1.90
N SER A 89 5.47 -1.48 1.53
CA SER A 89 6.17 -2.56 0.84
C SER A 89 5.74 -2.64 -0.62
N PHE A 90 6.61 -3.20 -1.45
CA PHE A 90 6.38 -3.36 -2.87
C PHE A 90 6.55 -4.81 -3.27
N ASP A 91 5.70 -5.26 -4.18
CA ASP A 91 5.68 -6.64 -4.64
C ASP A 91 5.25 -6.70 -6.11
N THR A 92 5.33 -7.88 -6.72
CA THR A 92 5.00 -8.07 -8.14
C THR A 92 4.15 -9.31 -8.38
N GLU A 93 3.24 -9.23 -9.35
CA GLU A 93 2.48 -10.39 -9.79
C GLU A 93 3.39 -11.50 -10.32
N GLU A 94 4.45 -11.14 -11.02
CA GLU A 94 5.47 -12.10 -11.47
C GLU A 94 6.07 -12.90 -10.31
N THR A 95 6.50 -12.22 -9.24
CA THR A 95 7.07 -12.90 -8.06
C THR A 95 6.01 -13.73 -7.33
N CYS A 96 4.81 -13.20 -7.13
CA CYS A 96 3.72 -13.94 -6.51
C CYS A 96 3.35 -15.20 -7.34
N LYS A 97 3.37 -15.12 -8.67
CA LYS A 97 3.16 -16.27 -9.58
C LYS A 97 4.26 -17.32 -9.41
N ILE A 98 5.52 -16.91 -9.29
CA ILE A 98 6.67 -17.81 -9.15
C ILE A 98 6.70 -18.46 -7.76
N GLU A 99 6.63 -17.66 -6.69
CA GLU A 99 6.84 -18.14 -5.32
C GLU A 99 5.57 -18.71 -4.68
N ASN A 100 4.41 -18.15 -4.99
CA ASN A 100 3.15 -18.47 -4.33
C ASN A 100 2.06 -18.96 -5.31
N ASN A 101 2.39 -19.27 -6.57
CA ASN A 101 1.41 -19.67 -7.60
C ASN A 101 0.27 -18.64 -7.78
N GLY A 102 0.55 -17.36 -7.58
CA GLY A 102 -0.42 -16.26 -7.68
C GLY A 102 -1.35 -16.15 -6.48
N LYS A 103 -1.08 -16.89 -5.41
CA LYS A 103 -1.91 -16.88 -4.19
C LYS A 103 -1.49 -15.76 -3.25
N TRP A 104 -2.00 -14.56 -3.55
CA TRP A 104 -1.80 -13.38 -2.72
C TRP A 104 -2.29 -13.55 -1.27
N GLN A 105 -3.29 -14.41 -1.03
CA GLN A 105 -3.74 -14.70 0.33
C GLN A 105 -2.62 -15.30 1.19
N GLU A 106 -1.87 -16.27 0.67
CA GLU A 106 -0.76 -16.89 1.41
C GLU A 106 0.40 -15.91 1.59
N ARG A 107 0.66 -15.07 0.59
CA ARG A 107 1.76 -14.09 0.61
C ARG A 107 1.53 -12.92 1.57
N LEU A 108 0.28 -12.44 1.66
CA LEU A 108 -0.07 -11.27 2.48
C LEU A 108 -0.50 -11.63 3.91
N GLN A 109 -0.69 -12.92 4.21
CA GLN A 109 -1.01 -13.43 5.55
C GLN A 109 0.18 -14.10 6.25
N ALA A 110 1.32 -14.25 5.57
CA ALA A 110 2.54 -14.87 6.09
C ALA A 110 3.32 -13.97 7.06
#